data_AF-A0A832YG81-F1
#
_entry.id   AF-A0A832YG81-F1
#
_cell.length_a   1.000
_cell.length_b   1.000
_cell.length_c   1.000
_cell.angle_alpha   90.00
_cell.angle_beta   90.00
_cell.angle_gamma   90.00
#
_symmetry.space_group_name_H-M   'P 1'
#
loop_
_entity.id
_entity.type
_entity.pdbx_description
1 polymer ?
#
loop_
_entity_poly.entity_id
_entity_poly.type
_entity_poly.pdbx_seq_one_letter_code
_entity_poly.pdbx_strand_id
1 'polypeptide(L)'
;VDVGIMSTKIKTSQDHQVVIPNKSISGKEVINFAKGGPEDTPKRVNLRLNIGVGYDEEPAHVKQMLLDVVRECDYIIDDPPPTALFRDMLDSALLFRLNCWVRDYSDEWVARDWILTRVLERCIDEDIDIPYPHMQLKYDPPSVMEKEAEKNAADEERKSAEKERIRAEARIKEQAESTARMNARKEIRARIEELNTALEEEESKESEDPDDPEGGISQNRLDILAEIQELEHKLDEGSGDDD
;
A
#
# COMPACT_ATOMS: atom_id res chain seq x y z
N VAL A 1 -52.04 -23.36 29.38
CA VAL A 1 -51.54 -22.39 30.38
C VAL A 1 -52.32 -22.63 31.66
N ASP A 2 -51.64 -22.72 32.80
CA ASP A 2 -52.25 -22.94 34.11
C ASP A 2 -51.85 -21.80 35.05
N VAL A 3 -52.84 -21.12 35.63
CA VAL A 3 -52.62 -19.97 36.53
C VAL A 3 -52.91 -20.43 37.95
N GLY A 4 -51.84 -20.75 38.68
CA GLY A 4 -51.93 -21.11 40.09
C GLY A 4 -51.92 -19.89 41.00
N ILE A 5 -52.28 -20.08 42.27
CA ILE A 5 -52.37 -19.02 43.29
C ILE A 5 -51.02 -18.28 43.46
N MET A 6 -49.90 -18.99 43.40
CA MET A 6 -48.55 -18.43 43.61
C MET A 6 -47.71 -18.28 42.33
N SER A 7 -48.05 -19.04 41.29
CA SER A 7 -47.23 -19.12 40.08
C SER A 7 -48.06 -19.38 38.83
N THR A 8 -47.66 -18.79 37.72
CA THR A 8 -48.23 -19.00 36.39
C THR A 8 -47.30 -19.90 35.57
N LYS A 9 -47.87 -20.95 34.97
CA LYS A 9 -47.16 -21.90 34.11
C LYS A 9 -47.46 -21.59 32.65
N ILE A 10 -46.43 -21.21 31.90
CA ILE A 10 -46.51 -20.90 30.48
C ILE A 10 -45.76 -21.99 29.71
N LYS A 11 -46.29 -22.38 28.55
CA LYS A 11 -45.61 -23.27 27.62
C LYS A 11 -45.01 -22.42 26.49
N THR A 12 -43.71 -22.51 26.29
CA THR A 12 -43.00 -21.83 25.21
C THR A 12 -43.26 -22.52 23.87
N SER A 13 -43.02 -21.84 22.75
CA SER A 13 -43.12 -22.41 21.39
C SER A 13 -42.21 -23.62 21.16
N GLN A 14 -41.12 -23.76 21.93
CA GLN A 14 -40.21 -24.90 21.93
C GLN A 14 -40.63 -26.01 22.92
N ASP A 15 -41.91 -26.05 23.30
CA ASP A 15 -42.47 -27.00 24.28
C ASP A 15 -41.89 -26.95 25.71
N HIS A 16 -41.02 -25.99 26.04
CA HIS A 16 -40.53 -25.79 27.40
C HIS A 16 -41.63 -25.27 28.35
N GLN A 17 -41.65 -25.76 29.58
CA GLN A 17 -42.54 -25.25 30.61
C GLN A 17 -41.81 -24.23 31.48
N VAL A 18 -42.28 -22.99 31.46
CA VAL A 18 -41.75 -21.88 32.25
C VAL A 18 -42.69 -21.59 33.41
N VAL A 19 -42.15 -21.56 34.63
CA VAL A 19 -42.90 -21.26 35.85
C VAL A 19 -42.50 -19.89 36.36
N ILE A 20 -43.45 -18.95 36.37
CA ILE A 20 -43.20 -17.56 36.77
C ILE A 20 -44.00 -17.25 38.04
N PRO A 21 -43.36 -16.79 39.13
CA PRO A 21 -44.07 -16.34 40.33
C PRO A 21 -44.97 -15.14 40.03
N ASN A 22 -46.22 -15.17 40.50
CA ASN A 22 -47.21 -14.12 40.19
C ASN A 22 -46.76 -12.73 40.67
N LYS A 23 -46.04 -12.67 41.79
CA LYS A 23 -45.45 -11.43 42.34
C LYS A 23 -44.46 -10.77 41.37
N SER A 24 -43.77 -11.56 40.54
CA SER A 24 -42.85 -11.02 39.53
C SER A 24 -43.58 -10.50 38.28
N ILE A 25 -44.80 -10.97 38.01
CA ILE A 25 -45.59 -10.55 36.84
C ILE A 25 -46.36 -9.27 37.16
N SER A 26 -46.93 -9.16 38.36
CA SER A 26 -47.81 -8.04 38.75
C SER A 26 -47.16 -6.65 38.69
N GLY A 27 -45.83 -6.55 38.72
CA GLY A 27 -45.10 -5.29 38.64
C GLY A 27 -44.54 -4.96 37.27
N LYS A 28 -44.77 -5.81 36.26
CA LYS A 28 -44.22 -5.66 34.90
C LYS A 28 -45.34 -5.52 33.88
N GLU A 29 -45.08 -4.75 32.83
CA GLU A 29 -45.96 -4.68 31.67
C GLU A 29 -46.06 -6.05 30.99
N VAL A 30 -47.28 -6.48 30.68
CA VAL A 30 -47.56 -7.75 29.99
C VAL A 30 -48.14 -7.43 28.61
N ILE A 31 -47.37 -7.72 27.57
CA ILE A 31 -47.80 -7.56 26.17
C ILE A 31 -48.50 -8.85 25.72
N ASN A 32 -49.76 -8.74 25.29
CA ASN A 32 -50.52 -9.87 24.78
C ASN A 32 -50.59 -9.85 23.24
N PHE A 33 -49.82 -10.73 22.60
CA PHE A 33 -49.78 -10.84 21.14
C PHE A 33 -51.03 -11.51 20.54
N ALA A 34 -51.79 -12.29 21.31
CA ALA A 34 -52.95 -13.04 20.82
C ALA A 34 -54.29 -12.29 20.98
N LYS A 35 -54.30 -11.15 21.69
CA LYS A 35 -55.47 -10.27 21.88
C LYS A 35 -55.13 -8.81 21.58
N GLY A 36 -54.43 -8.57 20.47
CA GLY A 36 -54.04 -7.23 20.03
C GLY A 36 -55.04 -6.56 19.08
N GLY A 37 -56.01 -7.31 18.54
CA GLY A 37 -56.98 -6.82 17.57
C GLY A 37 -58.28 -6.25 18.15
N PRO A 38 -59.10 -5.59 17.31
CA PRO A 38 -60.48 -5.21 17.59
C PRO A 38 -61.30 -6.43 17.99
N GLU A 39 -62.46 -6.18 18.58
CA GLU A 39 -63.37 -7.21 19.08
C GLU A 39 -63.73 -8.26 18.02
N ASP A 40 -63.79 -7.85 16.74
CA ASP A 40 -64.10 -8.71 15.60
C ASP A 40 -62.93 -9.60 15.15
N THR A 41 -61.67 -9.25 15.47
CA THR A 41 -60.48 -10.00 15.03
C THR A 41 -59.38 -9.97 16.09
N PRO A 42 -59.63 -10.53 17.29
CA PRO A 42 -58.77 -10.34 18.46
C PRO A 42 -57.33 -10.86 18.25
N LYS A 43 -57.18 -11.88 17.40
CA LYS A 43 -55.90 -12.55 17.12
C LYS A 43 -55.07 -11.90 16.02
N ARG A 44 -55.53 -10.81 15.40
CA ARG A 44 -54.81 -10.19 14.28
C ARG A 44 -53.46 -9.65 14.75
N VAL A 45 -52.45 -9.76 13.91
CA VAL A 45 -51.10 -9.25 14.18
C VAL A 45 -50.58 -8.46 13.00
N ASN A 46 -49.86 -7.37 13.28
CA ASN A 46 -49.21 -6.55 12.28
C ASN A 46 -47.86 -7.17 11.90
N LEU A 47 -47.81 -7.74 10.70
CA LEU A 47 -46.60 -8.27 10.10
C LEU A 47 -45.85 -7.14 9.37
N ARG A 48 -44.64 -6.86 9.86
CA ARG A 48 -43.75 -5.83 9.31
C ARG A 48 -42.54 -6.47 8.66
N LEU A 49 -42.43 -6.33 7.35
CA LEU A 49 -41.33 -6.84 6.55
C LEU A 49 -40.50 -5.67 6.01
N ASN A 50 -39.18 -5.81 6.03
CA ASN A 50 -38.28 -4.84 5.41
C ASN A 50 -37.60 -5.51 4.23
N ILE A 51 -37.66 -4.86 3.07
CA ILE A 51 -37.20 -5.38 1.79
C ILE A 51 -36.26 -4.34 1.19
N GLY A 52 -35.05 -4.76 0.85
CA GLY A 52 -34.05 -3.92 0.21
C GLY A 52 -33.99 -4.20 -1.29
N VAL A 53 -33.97 -3.15 -2.10
CA VAL A 53 -33.83 -3.24 -3.57
C VAL A 53 -32.74 -2.28 -4.06
N GLY A 54 -32.31 -2.48 -5.30
CA GLY A 54 -31.27 -1.67 -5.94
C GLY A 54 -31.66 -0.20 -6.08
N TYR A 55 -30.65 0.65 -6.30
CA TYR A 55 -30.86 2.09 -6.49
C TYR A 55 -31.40 2.46 -7.87
N ASP A 56 -31.26 1.56 -8.84
CA ASP A 56 -31.66 1.79 -10.23
C ASP A 56 -33.16 1.57 -10.46
N GLU A 57 -33.89 1.09 -9.45
CA GLU A 57 -35.30 0.73 -9.53
C GLU A 57 -36.25 1.88 -9.22
N GLU A 58 -37.40 1.93 -9.92
CA GLU A 58 -38.41 2.96 -9.65
C GLU A 58 -39.18 2.67 -8.34
N PRO A 59 -39.16 3.57 -7.33
CA PRO A 59 -39.80 3.30 -6.04
C PRO A 59 -41.31 3.11 -6.11
N ALA A 60 -41.98 3.67 -7.12
CA ALA A 60 -43.41 3.50 -7.34
C ALA A 60 -43.73 2.08 -7.82
N HIS A 61 -42.92 1.55 -8.74
CA HIS A 61 -43.06 0.20 -9.28
C HIS A 61 -42.88 -0.85 -8.19
N VAL A 62 -41.79 -0.75 -7.41
CA VAL A 62 -41.51 -1.67 -6.30
C VAL A 62 -42.65 -1.67 -5.27
N LYS A 63 -43.20 -0.51 -4.92
CA LYS A 63 -44.34 -0.43 -3.99
C LYS A 63 -45.58 -1.14 -4.52
N GLN A 64 -45.87 -1.02 -5.83
CA GLN A 64 -47.01 -1.70 -6.43
C GLN A 64 -46.82 -3.21 -6.42
N MET A 65 -45.64 -3.70 -6.86
CA MET A 65 -45.30 -5.12 -6.82
C MET A 65 -45.46 -5.70 -5.42
N LEU A 66 -44.94 -5.01 -4.39
CA LEU A 66 -45.07 -5.46 -3.00
C LEU A 66 -46.53 -5.51 -2.51
N LEU A 67 -47.36 -4.55 -2.92
CA LEU A 67 -48.78 -4.53 -2.55
C LEU A 67 -49.57 -5.64 -3.27
N ASP A 68 -49.23 -5.94 -4.51
CA ASP A 68 -49.89 -6.97 -5.30
C ASP A 68 -49.57 -8.36 -4.75
N VAL A 69 -48.31 -8.64 -4.43
CA VAL A 69 -47.91 -9.90 -3.78
C VAL A 69 -48.66 -10.12 -2.46
N VAL A 70 -48.84 -9.06 -1.68
CA VAL A 70 -49.53 -9.15 -0.39
C VAL A 70 -51.01 -9.42 -0.55
N ARG A 71 -51.65 -8.88 -1.58
CA ARG A 71 -53.06 -9.16 -1.90
C ARG A 71 -53.29 -10.58 -2.40
N GLU A 72 -52.26 -11.24 -2.95
CA GLU A 72 -52.33 -12.64 -3.35
C GLU A 72 -52.24 -13.62 -2.16
N CYS A 73 -51.90 -13.14 -0.95
CA CYS A 73 -51.69 -13.99 0.22
C CYS A 73 -52.99 -14.22 1.02
N ASP A 74 -53.45 -15.47 1.08
CA ASP A 74 -54.69 -15.86 1.78
C ASP A 74 -54.66 -15.60 3.32
N TYR A 75 -53.47 -15.50 3.91
CA TYR A 75 -53.30 -15.29 5.35
C TYR A 75 -53.51 -13.83 5.79
N ILE A 76 -53.53 -12.91 4.83
CA ILE A 76 -53.57 -11.47 5.05
C ILE A 76 -55.02 -10.97 5.03
N ILE A 77 -55.32 -10.00 5.89
CA ILE A 77 -56.61 -9.34 5.95
C ILE A 77 -56.54 -8.03 5.17
N ASP A 78 -57.58 -7.74 4.39
CA ASP A 78 -57.67 -6.50 3.58
C ASP A 78 -58.02 -5.26 4.42
N ASP A 79 -58.60 -5.43 5.60
CA ASP A 79 -58.92 -4.36 6.54
C ASP A 79 -58.21 -4.60 7.89
N PRO A 80 -57.17 -3.83 8.22
CA PRO A 80 -56.69 -2.61 7.56
C PRO A 80 -55.90 -2.88 6.28
N PRO A 81 -55.93 -1.98 5.29
CA PRO A 81 -55.25 -2.21 4.01
C PRO A 81 -53.74 -2.32 4.19
N PRO A 82 -53.09 -3.22 3.42
CA PRO A 82 -51.64 -3.32 3.43
C PRO A 82 -51.02 -2.03 2.89
N THR A 83 -49.88 -1.65 3.46
CA THR A 83 -49.16 -0.43 3.09
C THR A 83 -47.69 -0.72 2.83
N ALA A 84 -47.20 -0.28 1.67
CA ALA A 84 -45.78 -0.29 1.32
C ALA A 84 -45.22 1.13 1.46
N LEU A 85 -44.29 1.30 2.38
CA LEU A 85 -43.65 2.58 2.69
C LEU A 85 -42.20 2.55 2.24
N PHE A 86 -41.76 3.63 1.60
CA PHE A 86 -40.33 3.86 1.42
C PHE A 86 -39.77 4.36 2.74
N ARG A 87 -38.89 3.59 3.37
CA ARG A 87 -38.45 3.84 4.75
C ARG A 87 -37.18 4.66 4.79
N ASP A 88 -36.15 4.20 4.10
CA ASP A 88 -34.80 4.75 4.21
C ASP A 88 -33.95 4.41 2.99
N MET A 89 -32.86 5.14 2.82
CA MET A 89 -31.84 4.91 1.79
C MET A 89 -30.56 4.45 2.49
N LEU A 90 -30.25 3.16 2.40
CA LEU A 90 -29.06 2.56 2.99
C LEU A 90 -27.88 2.64 2.00
N ASP A 91 -26.66 2.44 2.50
CA ASP A 91 -25.42 2.56 1.71
C ASP A 91 -25.39 1.76 0.41
N SER A 92 -26.09 0.62 0.36
CA SER A 92 -26.16 -0.24 -0.83
C SER A 92 -27.59 -0.59 -1.25
N ALA A 93 -28.63 -0.11 -0.56
CA ALA A 93 -30.01 -0.53 -0.86
C ALA A 93 -31.06 0.54 -0.52
N LEU A 94 -32.11 0.61 -1.35
CA LEU A 94 -33.35 1.31 -1.04
C LEU A 94 -34.22 0.43 -0.15
N LEU A 95 -34.58 0.92 1.04
CA LEU A 95 -35.28 0.12 2.04
C LEU A 95 -36.77 0.41 2.06
N PHE A 96 -37.57 -0.59 1.71
CA PHE A 96 -39.02 -0.56 1.76
C PHE A 96 -39.51 -1.30 3.00
N ARG A 97 -40.53 -0.73 3.66
CA ARG A 97 -41.24 -1.37 4.76
C ARG A 97 -42.64 -1.72 4.29
N LEU A 98 -42.94 -3.00 4.29
CA LEU A 98 -44.26 -3.54 4.05
C LEU A 98 -44.94 -3.79 5.40
N ASN A 99 -46.12 -3.19 5.60
CA ASN A 99 -46.98 -3.45 6.73
C ASN A 99 -48.25 -4.14 6.23
N CYS A 100 -48.55 -5.31 6.78
CA CYS A 100 -49.76 -6.08 6.48
C CYS A 100 -50.31 -6.71 7.76
N TRP A 101 -51.57 -7.11 7.75
CA TRP A 101 -52.24 -7.68 8.92
C TRP A 101 -52.57 -9.13 8.67
N VAL A 102 -52.06 -10.02 9.53
CA VAL A 102 -52.33 -11.46 9.46
C VAL A 102 -53.55 -11.80 10.33
N ARG A 103 -54.39 -12.72 9.86
CA ARG A 103 -55.65 -13.11 10.53
C ARG A 103 -55.46 -13.75 11.89
N ASP A 104 -54.54 -14.70 11.99
CA ASP A 104 -54.20 -15.40 13.24
C ASP A 104 -52.69 -15.28 13.47
N TYR A 105 -52.30 -14.93 14.70
CA TYR A 105 -50.90 -14.91 15.14
C TYR A 105 -50.15 -16.22 14.85
N SER A 106 -50.86 -17.35 14.87
CA SER A 106 -50.25 -18.67 14.61
C SER A 106 -49.69 -18.79 13.19
N ASP A 107 -50.30 -18.08 12.23
CA ASP A 107 -49.95 -18.12 10.82
C ASP A 107 -48.91 -17.06 10.43
N GLU A 108 -48.47 -16.20 11.37
CA GLU A 108 -47.53 -15.10 11.11
C GLU A 108 -46.26 -15.60 10.41
N TRP A 109 -45.72 -16.74 10.85
CA TRP A 109 -44.49 -17.32 10.30
C TRP A 109 -44.69 -17.87 8.89
N VAL A 110 -45.83 -18.52 8.64
CA VAL A 110 -46.18 -19.09 7.34
C VAL A 110 -46.47 -17.98 6.34
N ALA A 111 -47.24 -16.96 6.75
CA ALA A 111 -47.52 -15.78 5.95
C ALA A 111 -46.22 -15.04 5.59
N ARG A 112 -45.30 -14.87 6.55
CA ARG A 112 -44.00 -14.25 6.31
C ARG A 112 -43.17 -15.00 5.28
N ASP A 113 -43.07 -16.32 5.41
CA ASP A 113 -42.31 -17.17 4.50
C ASP A 113 -42.89 -17.11 3.08
N TRP A 114 -44.21 -17.20 2.97
CA TRP A 114 -44.92 -17.11 1.70
C TRP A 114 -44.69 -15.77 1.01
N ILE A 115 -44.84 -14.65 1.73
CA ILE A 115 -44.64 -13.30 1.17
C ILE A 115 -43.19 -13.12 0.72
N LEU A 116 -42.21 -13.48 1.55
CA LEU A 116 -40.80 -13.29 1.20
C LEU A 116 -40.38 -14.12 -0.01
N THR A 117 -40.87 -15.35 -0.11
CA THR A 117 -40.62 -16.23 -1.26
C THR A 117 -41.24 -15.64 -2.52
N ARG A 118 -42.50 -15.20 -2.44
CA ARG A 118 -43.22 -14.64 -3.60
C ARG A 118 -42.65 -13.30 -4.06
N VAL A 119 -42.21 -12.46 -3.12
CA VAL A 119 -41.49 -11.22 -3.43
C VAL A 119 -40.19 -11.53 -4.17
N LEU A 120 -39.42 -12.51 -3.71
CA LEU A 120 -38.17 -12.89 -4.38
C LEU A 120 -38.42 -13.38 -5.81
N GLU A 121 -39.42 -14.24 -6.01
CA GLU A 121 -39.83 -14.69 -7.35
C GLU A 121 -40.22 -13.52 -8.25
N ARG A 122 -41.04 -12.59 -7.74
CA ARG A 122 -41.46 -11.41 -8.52
C ARG A 122 -40.31 -10.47 -8.84
N CYS A 123 -39.36 -10.28 -7.92
CA CYS A 123 -38.16 -9.52 -8.20
C CYS A 123 -37.35 -10.15 -9.35
N ILE A 124 -37.23 -11.47 -9.39
CA ILE A 124 -36.52 -12.19 -10.47
C ILE A 124 -37.30 -12.07 -11.80
N ASP A 125 -38.62 -12.20 -11.78
CA ASP A 125 -39.47 -12.12 -12.97
C ASP A 125 -39.48 -10.71 -13.59
N GLU A 126 -39.40 -9.67 -12.75
CA GLU A 126 -39.41 -8.25 -13.16
C GLU A 126 -38.00 -7.65 -13.33
N ASP A 127 -36.94 -8.46 -13.19
CA ASP A 127 -35.52 -8.07 -13.28
C ASP A 127 -35.10 -6.97 -12.27
N ILE A 128 -35.74 -6.96 -11.10
CA ILE A 128 -35.47 -6.03 -10.01
C ILE A 128 -34.20 -6.47 -9.27
N ASP A 129 -33.18 -5.62 -9.28
CA ASP A 129 -31.91 -5.95 -8.63
C ASP A 129 -32.03 -5.98 -7.10
N ILE A 130 -31.49 -7.04 -6.49
CA ILE A 130 -31.39 -7.21 -5.04
C ILE A 130 -29.94 -7.01 -4.65
N PRO A 131 -29.59 -5.85 -4.06
CA PRO A 131 -28.21 -5.43 -3.94
C PRO A 131 -27.47 -6.27 -2.91
N TYR A 132 -26.25 -6.63 -3.26
CA TYR A 132 -25.27 -7.17 -2.33
C TYR A 132 -24.43 -6.02 -1.77
N PRO A 133 -23.75 -6.19 -0.61
CA PRO A 133 -22.86 -5.16 -0.11
C PRO A 133 -21.77 -4.82 -1.14
N HIS A 134 -21.77 -3.59 -1.64
CA HIS A 134 -20.79 -3.13 -2.63
C HIS A 134 -19.67 -2.34 -1.94
N MET A 135 -18.42 -2.62 -2.33
CA MET A 135 -17.26 -1.82 -1.91
C MET A 135 -16.66 -1.14 -3.15
N GLN A 136 -16.72 0.19 -3.20
CA GLN A 136 -16.05 0.95 -4.26
C GLN A 136 -14.61 1.26 -3.85
N LEU A 137 -13.64 0.72 -4.59
CA LEU A 137 -12.23 1.07 -4.44
C LEU A 137 -11.88 2.20 -5.42
N LYS A 138 -11.66 3.40 -4.89
CA LYS A 138 -11.12 4.50 -5.69
C LYS A 138 -9.60 4.36 -5.75
N TYR A 139 -9.08 3.92 -6.89
CA TYR A 139 -7.64 3.92 -7.16
C TYR A 139 -7.23 5.31 -7.62
N ASP A 140 -6.58 6.08 -6.75
CA ASP A 140 -5.91 7.32 -7.13
C ASP A 140 -4.52 6.93 -7.68
N PRO A 141 -4.26 7.08 -9.01
CA PRO A 141 -2.94 6.80 -9.55
C PRO A 141 -1.91 7.74 -8.91
N PRO A 142 -0.66 7.30 -8.75
CA PRO A 142 0.38 8.12 -8.14
C PRO A 142 0.47 9.46 -8.85
N SER A 143 0.50 10.52 -8.05
CA SER A 143 0.43 11.89 -8.54
C SER A 143 1.60 12.18 -9.48
N VAL A 144 1.43 13.13 -10.41
CA VAL A 144 2.52 13.54 -11.32
C VAL A 144 3.78 13.93 -10.54
N MET A 145 3.62 14.44 -9.32
CA MET A 145 4.71 14.78 -8.41
C MET A 145 5.50 13.57 -7.89
N GLU A 146 4.86 12.42 -7.68
CA GLU A 146 5.56 11.18 -7.28
C GLU A 146 6.38 10.63 -8.45
N LYS A 147 5.85 10.69 -9.68
CA LYS A 147 6.59 10.30 -10.89
C LYS A 147 7.75 11.25 -11.22
N GLU A 148 7.58 12.55 -10.95
CA GLU A 148 8.65 13.53 -11.10
C GLU A 148 9.71 13.39 -10.01
N ALA A 149 9.33 13.06 -8.77
CA ALA A 149 10.27 12.75 -7.70
C ALA A 149 11.10 11.49 -8.00
N GLU A 150 10.48 10.43 -8.52
CA GLU A 150 11.18 9.21 -8.95
C GLU A 150 12.15 9.49 -10.11
N LYS A 151 11.77 10.33 -11.08
CA LYS A 151 12.66 10.75 -12.17
C LYS A 151 13.83 11.60 -11.68
N ASN A 152 13.56 12.58 -10.81
CA ASN A 152 14.58 13.46 -10.28
C ASN A 152 15.59 12.69 -9.41
N ALA A 153 15.12 11.75 -8.59
CA ALA A 153 15.99 10.86 -7.82
C ALA A 153 16.89 10.00 -8.75
N ALA A 154 16.32 9.42 -9.81
CA ALA A 154 17.08 8.65 -10.78
C ALA A 154 18.11 9.49 -11.57
N ASP A 155 17.80 10.75 -11.86
CA ASP A 155 18.72 11.67 -12.53
C ASP A 155 19.83 12.18 -11.59
N GLU A 156 19.55 12.35 -10.30
CA GLU A 156 20.57 12.68 -9.29
C GLU A 156 21.54 11.53 -9.06
N GLU A 157 21.06 10.28 -8.98
CA GLU A 157 21.91 9.08 -8.86
C GLU A 157 22.82 8.89 -10.09
N ARG A 158 22.32 9.19 -11.29
CA ARG A 158 23.14 9.12 -12.52
C ARG A 158 24.23 10.19 -12.51
N LYS A 159 23.91 11.41 -12.07
CA LYS A 159 24.88 12.52 -11.98
C LYS A 159 25.93 12.26 -10.90
N SER A 160 25.56 11.67 -9.77
CA SER A 160 26.50 11.33 -8.70
C SER A 160 27.46 10.23 -9.14
N ALA A 161 26.96 9.17 -9.80
CA ALA A 161 27.77 8.10 -10.35
C ALA A 161 28.74 8.60 -11.45
N GLU A 162 28.28 9.49 -12.33
CA GLU A 162 29.14 10.06 -13.39
C GLU A 162 30.25 10.94 -12.81
N LYS A 163 29.92 11.77 -11.81
CA LYS A 163 30.90 12.61 -11.11
C LYS A 163 31.94 11.76 -10.35
N GLU A 164 31.52 10.63 -9.81
CA GLU A 164 32.41 9.68 -9.15
C GLU A 164 33.34 8.99 -10.15
N ARG A 165 32.84 8.61 -11.33
CA ARG A 165 33.65 8.07 -12.43
C ARG A 165 34.71 9.04 -12.91
N ILE A 166 34.33 10.29 -13.19
CA ILE A 166 35.27 11.33 -13.62
C ILE A 166 36.35 11.58 -12.55
N ARG A 167 35.97 11.58 -11.27
CA ARG A 167 36.95 11.70 -10.16
C ARG A 167 37.87 10.49 -10.06
N ALA A 168 37.36 9.28 -10.30
CA ALA A 168 38.17 8.07 -10.31
C ALA A 168 39.16 8.08 -11.49
N GLU A 169 38.72 8.48 -12.68
CA GLU A 169 39.57 8.63 -13.86
C GLU A 169 40.66 9.69 -13.65
N ALA A 170 40.32 10.83 -13.05
CA ALA A 170 41.31 11.86 -12.70
C ALA A 170 42.37 11.33 -11.72
N ARG A 171 41.96 10.59 -10.68
CA ARG A 171 42.89 9.96 -9.72
C ARG A 171 43.82 8.94 -10.39
N ILE A 172 43.29 8.12 -11.31
CA ILE A 172 44.09 7.14 -12.04
C ILE A 172 45.11 7.85 -12.94
N LYS A 173 44.70 8.94 -13.62
CA LYS A 173 45.59 9.73 -14.46
C LYS A 173 46.71 10.38 -13.65
N GLU A 174 46.39 10.96 -12.50
CA GLU A 174 47.36 11.57 -11.59
C GLU A 174 48.37 10.54 -11.03
N GLN A 175 47.90 9.34 -10.66
CA GLN A 175 48.78 8.24 -10.26
C GLN A 175 49.69 7.76 -11.40
N ALA A 176 49.17 7.71 -12.64
CA ALA A 176 49.96 7.36 -13.82
C ALA A 176 51.03 8.43 -14.13
N GLU A 177 50.68 9.72 -14.02
CA GLU A 177 51.63 10.83 -14.21
C GLU A 177 52.71 10.84 -13.12
N SER A 178 52.34 10.61 -11.84
CA SER A 178 53.28 10.51 -10.72
C SER A 178 54.26 9.33 -10.88
N THR A 179 53.76 8.15 -11.27
CA THR A 179 54.61 6.97 -11.51
C THR A 179 55.51 7.14 -12.74
N ALA A 180 55.03 7.80 -13.80
CA ALA A 180 55.86 8.16 -14.95
C ALA A 180 56.97 9.15 -14.59
N ARG A 181 56.67 10.18 -13.79
CA ARG A 181 57.67 11.13 -13.25
C ARG A 181 58.72 10.41 -12.39
N MET A 182 58.29 9.48 -11.53
CA MET A 182 59.20 8.69 -10.70
C MET A 182 60.13 7.80 -11.54
N ASN A 183 59.62 7.15 -12.59
CA ASN A 183 60.42 6.32 -13.49
C ASN A 183 61.42 7.15 -14.29
N ALA A 184 61.01 8.31 -14.83
CA ALA A 184 61.91 9.21 -15.56
C ALA A 184 63.05 9.73 -14.67
N ARG A 185 62.76 10.12 -13.42
CA ARG A 185 63.79 10.50 -12.45
C ARG A 185 64.75 9.34 -12.12
N LYS A 186 64.23 8.11 -12.05
CA LYS A 186 65.05 6.92 -11.79
C LYS A 186 66.00 6.62 -12.96
N GLU A 187 65.55 6.80 -14.21
CA GLU A 187 66.39 6.65 -15.41
C GLU A 187 67.50 7.70 -15.47
N ILE A 188 67.18 8.97 -15.20
CA ILE A 188 68.18 10.06 -15.13
C ILE A 188 69.22 9.75 -14.04
N ARG A 189 68.78 9.30 -12.86
CA ARG A 189 69.68 8.94 -11.76
C ARG A 189 70.59 7.76 -12.10
N ALA A 190 70.07 6.73 -12.77
CA ALA A 190 70.87 5.59 -13.23
C ALA A 190 71.92 6.03 -14.26
N ARG A 191 71.58 6.99 -15.15
CA ARG A 191 72.51 7.54 -16.12
C ARG A 191 73.65 8.33 -15.48
N ILE A 192 73.35 9.11 -14.43
CA ILE A 192 74.37 9.80 -13.62
C ILE A 192 75.29 8.78 -12.93
N GLU A 193 74.73 7.70 -12.39
CA GLU A 193 75.52 6.63 -11.77
C GLU A 193 76.47 5.95 -12.77
N GLU A 194 76.00 5.64 -13.99
CA GLU A 194 76.85 5.14 -15.09
C GLU A 194 78.00 6.10 -15.42
N LEU A 195 77.70 7.40 -15.59
CA LEU A 195 78.69 8.43 -15.91
C LEU A 195 79.71 8.61 -14.77
N ASN A 196 79.29 8.49 -13.51
CA ASN A 196 80.19 8.53 -12.35
C ASN A 196 81.13 7.32 -12.33
N THR A 197 80.66 6.10 -12.63
CA THR A 197 81.56 4.94 -12.78
C THR A 197 82.56 5.14 -13.92
N ALA A 198 82.15 5.74 -15.05
CA ALA A 198 83.07 6.06 -16.15
C ALA A 198 84.11 7.13 -15.78
N LEU A 199 83.73 8.09 -14.91
CA LEU A 199 84.63 9.10 -14.36
C LEU A 199 85.69 8.46 -13.43
N GLU A 200 85.29 7.52 -12.56
CA GLU A 200 86.22 6.76 -11.71
C GLU A 200 87.20 5.90 -12.54
N GLU A 201 86.76 5.35 -13.68
CA GLU A 201 87.62 4.63 -14.63
C GLU A 201 88.61 5.53 -15.40
N GLU A 202 88.30 6.82 -15.60
CA GLU A 202 89.28 7.79 -16.13
C GLU A 202 90.23 8.31 -15.04
N GLU A 203 89.76 8.55 -13.82
CA GLU A 203 90.61 8.97 -12.68
C GLU A 203 91.65 7.90 -12.32
N SER A 204 91.29 6.62 -12.41
CA SER A 204 92.23 5.51 -12.22
C SER A 204 93.30 5.42 -13.31
N LYS A 205 93.01 5.86 -14.55
CA LYS A 205 94.00 5.95 -15.64
C LYS A 205 94.92 7.17 -15.52
N GLU A 206 94.46 8.28 -14.95
CA GLU A 206 95.29 9.46 -14.63
C GLU A 206 96.24 9.20 -13.44
N SER A 207 95.93 8.22 -12.58
CA SER A 207 96.73 7.92 -11.38
C SER A 207 97.98 7.04 -11.60
N GLU A 208 98.29 6.62 -12.83
CA GLU A 208 99.49 5.79 -13.14
C GLU A 208 100.73 6.60 -13.61
N ASP A 209 100.66 7.92 -13.78
CA ASP A 209 101.81 8.77 -14.16
C ASP A 209 102.23 9.74 -13.01
N PRO A 210 103.36 9.52 -12.31
CA PRO A 210 103.69 10.27 -11.08
C PRO A 210 104.72 11.41 -11.27
N ASP A 211 104.69 12.19 -12.36
CA ASP A 211 105.61 13.33 -12.56
C ASP A 211 105.05 14.47 -13.45
N ASP A 212 104.03 15.22 -12.99
CA ASP A 212 103.75 16.58 -13.50
C ASP A 212 103.04 17.47 -12.44
N PRO A 213 103.55 18.67 -12.07
CA PRO A 213 102.99 19.48 -11.00
C PRO A 213 101.94 20.52 -11.42
N GLU A 214 101.39 20.45 -12.63
CA GLU A 214 100.18 21.19 -13.04
C GLU A 214 99.16 20.24 -13.69
N GLY A 215 98.31 19.62 -12.87
CA GLY A 215 97.25 18.71 -13.32
C GLY A 215 96.22 19.40 -14.21
N GLY A 216 96.41 19.31 -15.52
CA GLY A 216 95.43 19.69 -16.54
C GLY A 216 94.41 18.57 -16.73
N ILE A 217 93.16 18.84 -16.33
CA ILE A 217 92.01 17.93 -16.47
C ILE A 217 91.85 17.53 -17.94
N SER A 218 91.76 16.22 -18.24
CA SER A 218 91.48 15.73 -19.59
C SER A 218 90.19 16.36 -20.18
N GLN A 219 90.18 16.65 -21.48
CA GLN A 219 89.01 17.22 -22.17
C GLN A 219 87.76 16.31 -22.02
N ASN A 220 87.97 14.99 -22.02
CA ASN A 220 86.90 14.00 -21.79
C ASN A 220 86.32 14.09 -20.37
N ARG A 221 87.18 14.30 -19.37
CA ARG A 221 86.75 14.45 -17.97
C ARG A 221 85.91 15.72 -17.78
N LEU A 222 86.27 16.81 -18.46
CA LEU A 222 85.46 18.04 -18.52
C LEU A 222 84.11 17.80 -19.20
N ASP A 223 84.08 17.02 -20.29
CA ASP A 223 82.84 16.72 -21.01
C ASP A 223 81.90 15.81 -20.18
N ILE A 224 82.43 14.81 -19.48
CA ILE A 224 81.65 13.94 -18.56
C ILE A 224 81.09 14.74 -17.39
N LEU A 225 81.88 15.64 -16.79
CA LEU A 225 81.42 16.52 -15.71
C LEU A 225 80.35 17.50 -16.18
N ALA A 226 80.48 18.03 -17.40
CA ALA A 226 79.45 18.90 -17.99
C ALA A 226 78.13 18.15 -18.22
N GLU A 227 78.18 16.89 -18.70
CA GLU A 227 76.99 16.06 -18.91
C GLU A 227 76.30 15.68 -17.58
N ILE A 228 77.08 15.36 -16.53
CA ILE A 228 76.54 15.13 -15.19
C ILE A 228 75.86 16.40 -14.65
N GLN A 229 76.51 17.55 -14.76
CA GLN A 229 75.96 18.83 -14.28
C GLN A 229 74.65 19.19 -15.01
N GLU A 230 74.53 18.90 -16.31
CA GLU A 230 73.30 19.10 -17.08
C GLU A 230 72.17 18.15 -16.64
N LEU A 231 72.49 16.88 -16.35
CA LEU A 231 71.52 15.90 -15.88
C LEU A 231 71.06 16.15 -14.45
N GLU A 232 71.95 16.61 -13.57
CA GLU A 232 71.61 17.04 -12.21
C GLU A 232 70.70 18.27 -12.22
N HIS A 233 70.97 19.25 -13.09
CA HIS A 233 70.10 20.42 -13.28
C HIS A 233 68.69 20.02 -13.77
N LYS A 234 68.60 19.06 -14.70
CA LYS A 234 67.31 18.51 -15.17
C LYS A 234 66.55 17.76 -14.07
N LEU A 235 67.25 17.19 -13.08
CA LEU A 235 66.63 16.54 -11.92
C LEU A 235 66.05 17.59 -10.95
N ASP A 236 66.74 18.71 -10.77
CA ASP A 236 66.39 19.79 -9.84
C ASP A 236 65.26 20.69 -10.36
N GLU A 237 65.21 20.95 -11.68
CA GLU A 237 64.08 21.64 -12.33
C GLU A 237 62.77 20.85 -12.21
N GLY A 238 62.86 19.52 -12.12
CA GLY A 238 61.69 18.66 -11.96
C GLY A 238 61.10 18.65 -10.55
N SER A 239 61.78 19.18 -9.53
CA SER A 239 61.35 19.20 -8.12
C SER A 239 60.57 20.44 -7.67
N GLY A 240 60.48 21.46 -8.52
CA GLY A 240 59.88 22.75 -8.15
C GLY A 240 58.34 22.82 -8.07
N ASP A 241 57.62 21.73 -8.35
CA ASP A 241 56.15 21.72 -8.48
C ASP A 241 55.42 20.91 -7.39
N ASP A 242 56.09 20.52 -6.29
CA ASP A 242 55.50 19.74 -5.18
C ASP A 242 55.31 20.59 -3.88
N ASP A 243 54.61 21.72 -3.96
CA ASP A 243 54.00 22.43 -2.80
C ASP A 243 52.53 22.83 -3.06
#